data_AF-A0A2D6LVI7-F1
#
_entry.id   AF-A0A2D6LVI7-F1
#
_cell.length_a   1.000
_cell.length_b   1.000
_cell.length_c   1.000
_cell.angle_alpha   90.00
_cell.angle_beta   90.00
_cell.angle_gamma   90.00
#
_symmetry.space_group_name_H-M   'P 1'
#
loop_
_entity.id
_entity.type
_entity.pdbx_description
1 polymer ?
#
loop_
_entity_poly.entity_id
_entity_poly.type
_entity_poly.pdbx_seq_one_letter_code
_entity_poly.pdbx_strand_id
1 'polypeptide(L)'
;MKILVGCPTSNHKEYCLDQYISSIKSLTYKNDILLIDNSENKDYYKKIKEKGIPVIKDKYRETARDRIIHSRNILRRLVLDNGYDYLFSLEQDVIPPKDVIERLLSHKKDIISGVYYKKIYITVKDKEYTKIVPLLWKITKEDKEKKLMTYITDEELQTSLLNIDMCGLGCLLIHRNVLEKVKFRYEKQEKSFDDTWFCKDAIKNNFKIYTDPTLKCKHLTEGMDWNIKQ
;
A
#
# COMPACT_ATOMS: atom_id res chain seq x y z
N MET A 1 12.50 -13.91 -9.61
CA MET A 1 11.53 -14.17 -8.52
C MET A 1 10.15 -14.00 -9.11
N LYS A 2 9.18 -14.84 -8.73
CA LYS A 2 7.81 -14.75 -9.21
C LYS A 2 7.02 -13.79 -8.33
N ILE A 3 6.50 -12.71 -8.91
CA ILE A 3 5.87 -11.60 -8.17
C ILE A 3 4.43 -11.42 -8.65
N LEU A 4 3.51 -11.38 -7.69
CA LEU A 4 2.14 -10.95 -7.93
C LEU A 4 2.01 -9.47 -7.58
N VAL A 5 1.68 -8.63 -8.57
CA VAL A 5 1.30 -7.23 -8.36
C VAL A 5 -0.22 -7.17 -8.20
N GLY A 6 -0.70 -6.61 -7.10
CA GLY A 6 -2.15 -6.55 -6.90
C GLY A 6 -2.61 -5.78 -5.68
N CYS A 7 -3.88 -5.40 -5.70
CA CYS A 7 -4.56 -4.77 -4.58
C CYS A 7 -6.07 -5.07 -4.60
N PRO A 8 -6.75 -4.88 -3.46
CA PRO A 8 -8.19 -4.63 -3.44
C PRO A 8 -8.53 -3.37 -4.24
N THR A 9 -9.66 -3.38 -4.94
CA THR A 9 -10.20 -2.19 -5.62
C THR A 9 -11.73 -2.17 -5.56
N SER A 10 -12.32 -1.03 -5.91
CA SER A 10 -13.78 -0.82 -5.98
C SER A 10 -14.10 0.30 -6.98
N ASN A 11 -15.37 0.44 -7.34
CA ASN A 11 -15.88 1.51 -8.18
C ASN A 11 -15.50 2.91 -7.68
N HIS A 12 -15.26 3.10 -6.38
CA HIS A 12 -14.75 4.36 -5.82
C HIS A 12 -13.35 4.74 -6.31
N LYS A 13 -12.60 3.81 -6.89
CA LYS A 13 -11.27 4.05 -7.48
C LYS A 13 -11.33 4.16 -9.00
N GLU A 14 -12.52 4.09 -9.62
CA GLU A 14 -12.65 4.10 -11.08
C GLU A 14 -11.95 5.31 -11.73
N TYR A 15 -11.97 6.48 -11.07
CA TYR A 15 -11.35 7.71 -11.54
C TYR A 15 -9.85 7.58 -11.89
N CYS A 16 -9.11 6.66 -11.25
CA CYS A 16 -7.67 6.45 -11.50
C CYS A 16 -7.35 5.16 -12.27
N LEU A 17 -8.36 4.39 -12.69
CA LEU A 17 -8.15 3.07 -13.30
C LEU A 17 -7.24 3.12 -14.53
N ASP A 18 -7.44 4.07 -15.43
CA ASP A 18 -6.66 4.16 -16.67
C ASP A 18 -5.20 4.53 -16.43
N GLN A 19 -4.95 5.44 -15.49
CA GLN A 19 -3.60 5.82 -15.10
C GLN A 19 -2.88 4.66 -14.40
N TYR A 20 -3.58 3.94 -13.52
CA TYR A 20 -3.06 2.73 -12.88
C TYR A 20 -2.69 1.66 -13.90
N ILE A 21 -3.58 1.36 -14.86
CA ILE A 21 -3.34 0.36 -15.91
C ILE A 21 -2.14 0.73 -16.77
N SER A 22 -2.02 2.00 -17.15
CA SER A 22 -0.85 2.51 -17.87
C SER A 22 0.43 2.29 -17.05
N SER A 23 0.38 2.59 -15.76
CA SER A 23 1.52 2.42 -14.85
C SER A 23 1.98 0.97 -14.74
N ILE A 24 1.07 0.04 -14.40
CA ILE A 24 1.43 -1.37 -14.19
C ILE A 24 1.90 -2.05 -15.48
N LYS A 25 1.36 -1.66 -16.65
CA LYS A 25 1.84 -2.15 -17.96
C LYS A 25 3.20 -1.60 -18.34
N SER A 26 3.62 -0.50 -17.72
CA SER A 26 4.92 0.14 -17.96
C SER A 26 6.03 -0.32 -17.02
N LEU A 27 5.72 -1.17 -16.04
CA LEU A 27 6.73 -1.77 -15.16
C LEU A 27 7.74 -2.57 -15.99
N THR A 28 9.02 -2.42 -15.67
CA THR A 28 10.10 -3.08 -16.41
C THR A 28 10.36 -4.52 -15.96
N TYR A 29 9.93 -4.88 -14.75
CA TYR A 29 10.04 -6.24 -14.25
C TYR A 29 8.96 -7.16 -14.84
N LYS A 30 9.30 -8.42 -15.11
CA LYS A 30 8.32 -9.42 -15.50
C LYS A 30 7.54 -9.90 -14.28
N ASN A 31 6.27 -9.53 -14.18
CA ASN A 31 5.38 -9.89 -13.08
C ASN A 31 3.99 -10.33 -13.55
N ASP A 32 3.25 -11.00 -12.66
CA ASP A 32 1.83 -11.24 -12.82
C ASP A 32 1.04 -10.08 -12.20
N ILE A 33 -0.19 -9.86 -12.67
CA ILE A 33 -1.08 -8.78 -12.20
C ILE A 33 -2.42 -9.40 -11.81
N LEU A 34 -2.98 -8.96 -10.68
CA LEU A 34 -4.35 -9.30 -10.31
C LEU A 34 -4.99 -8.21 -9.44
N LEU A 35 -6.18 -7.77 -9.82
CA LEU A 35 -7.04 -6.94 -8.98
C LEU A 35 -8.14 -7.76 -8.32
N ILE A 36 -8.55 -7.34 -7.12
CA ILE A 36 -9.73 -7.90 -6.44
C ILE A 36 -10.80 -6.83 -6.34
N ASP A 37 -11.82 -6.90 -7.20
CA ASP A 37 -12.95 -5.96 -7.18
C ASP A 37 -13.96 -6.33 -6.08
N ASN A 38 -14.06 -5.48 -5.08
CA ASN A 38 -14.98 -5.61 -3.96
C ASN A 38 -16.20 -4.68 -4.04
N SER A 39 -16.47 -4.06 -5.19
CA SER A 39 -17.69 -3.28 -5.45
C SER A 39 -18.96 -4.08 -5.15
N GLU A 40 -20.06 -3.41 -4.87
CA GLU A 40 -21.34 -4.08 -4.59
C GLU A 40 -21.86 -4.89 -5.79
N ASN A 41 -21.90 -4.23 -6.95
CA ASN A 41 -22.33 -4.84 -8.21
C ASN A 41 -21.11 -5.26 -9.07
N LYS A 42 -21.39 -5.80 -10.27
CA LYS A 42 -20.35 -6.31 -11.20
C LYS A 42 -19.93 -5.29 -12.27
N ASP A 43 -20.43 -4.06 -12.24
CA ASP A 43 -20.21 -3.12 -13.33
C ASP A 43 -18.74 -2.69 -13.40
N TYR A 44 -18.14 -2.41 -12.24
CA TYR A 44 -16.72 -2.08 -12.18
C TYR A 44 -15.81 -3.25 -12.55
N TYR A 45 -16.11 -4.46 -12.05
CA TYR A 45 -15.46 -5.70 -12.50
C TYR A 45 -15.46 -5.86 -14.03
N LYS A 46 -16.61 -5.61 -14.70
CA LYS A 46 -16.70 -5.71 -16.16
C LYS A 46 -15.78 -4.68 -16.84
N LYS A 47 -15.78 -3.42 -16.37
CA LYS A 47 -14.89 -2.37 -16.89
C LYS A 47 -13.40 -2.74 -16.77
N ILE A 48 -12.98 -3.28 -15.62
CA ILE A 48 -11.60 -3.75 -15.43
C ILE A 48 -11.27 -4.87 -16.43
N LYS A 49 -12.18 -5.83 -16.59
CA LYS A 49 -12.00 -6.97 -17.50
C LYS A 49 -11.93 -6.53 -18.97
N GLU A 50 -12.76 -5.57 -19.38
CA GLU A 50 -12.74 -4.97 -20.73
C GLU A 50 -11.40 -4.27 -21.04
N LYS A 51 -10.73 -3.71 -20.03
CA LYS A 51 -9.37 -3.13 -20.16
C LYS A 51 -8.26 -4.19 -20.24
N GLY A 52 -8.61 -5.47 -20.21
CA GLY A 52 -7.68 -6.60 -20.32
C GLY A 52 -6.85 -6.86 -19.06
N ILE A 53 -7.34 -6.46 -17.89
CA ILE A 53 -6.66 -6.71 -16.61
C ILE A 53 -7.30 -7.94 -15.93
N PRO A 54 -6.49 -8.91 -15.47
CA PRO A 54 -6.99 -9.98 -14.62
C PRO A 54 -7.63 -9.42 -13.34
N VAL A 55 -8.86 -9.85 -13.08
CA VAL A 55 -9.64 -9.38 -11.93
C VAL A 55 -10.50 -10.50 -11.38
N ILE A 56 -10.59 -10.58 -10.05
CA ILE A 56 -11.54 -11.43 -9.33
C ILE A 56 -12.63 -10.54 -8.71
N LYS A 57 -13.90 -10.92 -8.89
CA LYS A 57 -15.00 -10.31 -8.16
C LYS A 57 -15.09 -10.93 -6.77
N ASP A 58 -14.80 -10.15 -5.74
CA ASP A 58 -15.00 -10.55 -4.35
C ASP A 58 -16.49 -10.45 -3.96
N LYS A 59 -16.90 -11.22 -2.96
CA LYS A 59 -18.20 -11.10 -2.30
C LYS A 59 -18.29 -9.74 -1.61
N TYR A 60 -19.35 -9.00 -1.88
CA TYR A 60 -19.61 -7.73 -1.23
C TYR A 60 -19.77 -7.90 0.28
N ARG A 61 -19.27 -6.93 1.04
CA ARG A 61 -19.39 -6.83 2.50
C ARG A 61 -19.76 -5.40 2.83
N GLU A 62 -20.53 -5.23 3.89
CA GLU A 62 -21.12 -3.95 4.28
C GLU A 62 -20.06 -2.88 4.58
N THR A 63 -19.04 -3.23 5.38
CA THR A 63 -18.00 -2.26 5.76
C THR A 63 -16.83 -2.29 4.78
N ALA A 64 -16.28 -1.11 4.47
CA ALA A 64 -15.10 -0.99 3.61
C ALA A 64 -13.89 -1.74 4.17
N ARG A 65 -13.70 -1.74 5.50
CA ARG A 65 -12.61 -2.47 6.17
C ARG A 65 -12.73 -3.98 5.96
N ASP A 66 -13.94 -4.54 6.11
CA ASP A 66 -14.17 -5.97 5.85
C ASP A 66 -13.93 -6.33 4.38
N ARG A 67 -14.34 -5.46 3.45
CA ARG A 67 -14.07 -5.64 2.01
C ARG A 67 -12.57 -5.70 1.72
N ILE A 68 -11.82 -4.68 2.16
CA ILE A 68 -10.37 -4.58 1.95
C ILE A 68 -9.66 -5.81 2.53
N ILE A 69 -9.98 -6.17 3.78
CA ILE A 69 -9.33 -7.27 4.48
C ILE A 69 -9.59 -8.61 3.82
N HIS A 70 -10.83 -8.87 3.39
CA HIS A 70 -11.13 -10.12 2.70
C HIS A 70 -10.37 -10.19 1.36
N SER A 71 -10.41 -9.11 0.59
CA SER A 71 -9.71 -9.01 -0.69
C SER A 71 -8.18 -9.16 -0.56
N ARG A 72 -7.55 -8.56 0.46
CA ARG A 72 -6.11 -8.77 0.72
C ARG A 72 -5.79 -10.21 1.10
N ASN A 73 -6.67 -10.87 1.85
CA ASN A 73 -6.47 -12.26 2.20
C ASN A 73 -6.65 -13.21 0.99
N ILE A 74 -7.46 -12.85 -0.01
CA ILE A 74 -7.48 -13.56 -1.29
C ILE A 74 -6.11 -13.45 -1.98
N LEU A 75 -5.56 -12.24 -2.12
CA LEU A 75 -4.21 -12.03 -2.71
C LEU A 75 -3.13 -12.80 -1.95
N ARG A 76 -3.15 -12.74 -0.61
CA ARG A 76 -2.26 -13.51 0.26
C ARG A 76 -2.35 -15.00 -0.04
N ARG A 77 -3.55 -15.58 -0.09
CA ARG A 77 -3.72 -17.01 -0.38
C ARG A 77 -3.22 -17.37 -1.76
N LEU A 78 -3.48 -16.54 -2.77
CA LEU A 78 -2.97 -16.77 -4.12
C LEU A 78 -1.44 -16.83 -4.16
N VAL A 79 -0.75 -15.93 -3.45
CA VAL A 79 0.70 -15.96 -3.33
C VAL A 79 1.18 -17.26 -2.69
N LEU A 80 0.59 -17.63 -1.57
CA LEU A 80 0.93 -18.84 -0.82
C LEU A 80 0.63 -20.12 -1.63
N ASP A 81 -0.46 -20.17 -2.37
CA ASP A 81 -0.95 -21.39 -2.99
C ASP A 81 -0.39 -21.62 -4.40
N ASN A 82 0.19 -20.60 -5.05
CA ASN A 82 0.59 -20.65 -6.47
C ASN A 82 2.08 -20.36 -6.74
N GLY A 83 2.93 -20.62 -5.73
CA GLY A 83 4.39 -20.57 -5.85
C GLY A 83 4.97 -19.17 -6.15
N TYR A 84 4.33 -18.11 -5.66
CA TYR A 84 4.90 -16.76 -5.72
C TYR A 84 5.89 -16.53 -4.58
N ASP A 85 6.93 -15.76 -4.87
CA ASP A 85 7.97 -15.34 -3.91
C ASP A 85 7.55 -14.06 -3.17
N TYR A 86 6.83 -13.16 -3.84
CA TYR A 86 6.40 -11.88 -3.27
C TYR A 86 4.98 -11.51 -3.68
N LEU A 87 4.30 -10.80 -2.77
CA LEU A 87 3.21 -9.90 -3.10
C LEU A 87 3.77 -8.49 -3.21
N PHE A 88 3.63 -7.85 -4.37
CA PHE A 88 3.79 -6.40 -4.48
C PHE A 88 2.40 -5.76 -4.33
N SER A 89 2.10 -5.31 -3.12
CA SER A 89 0.89 -4.57 -2.82
C SER A 89 1.03 -3.17 -3.40
N LEU A 90 0.29 -2.91 -4.48
CA LEU A 90 0.30 -1.65 -5.20
C LEU A 90 -1.15 -1.14 -5.31
N GLU A 91 -1.51 -0.15 -4.50
CA GLU A 91 -2.88 0.40 -4.50
C GLU A 91 -3.18 1.15 -5.80
N GLN A 92 -4.45 1.11 -6.23
CA GLN A 92 -4.83 1.60 -7.56
C GLN A 92 -4.52 3.09 -7.76
N ASP A 93 -4.59 3.88 -6.71
CA ASP A 93 -4.23 5.29 -6.71
C ASP A 93 -2.75 5.56 -6.46
N VAL A 94 -1.87 4.56 -6.43
CA VAL A 94 -0.43 4.77 -6.29
C VAL A 94 0.29 4.45 -7.59
N ILE A 95 0.99 5.45 -8.14
CA ILE A 95 1.73 5.35 -9.41
C ILE A 95 3.24 5.37 -9.12
N PRO A 96 3.92 4.21 -9.17
CA PRO A 96 5.33 4.12 -8.86
C PRO A 96 6.21 4.40 -10.09
N PRO A 97 7.54 4.59 -9.90
CA PRO A 97 8.51 4.49 -10.99
C PRO A 97 8.43 3.13 -11.70
N LYS A 98 8.81 3.09 -12.98
CA LYS A 98 8.72 1.87 -13.81
C LYS A 98 9.64 0.74 -13.34
N ASP A 99 10.76 1.10 -12.73
CA ASP A 99 11.82 0.23 -12.20
C ASP A 99 11.64 -0.08 -10.70
N VAL A 100 10.46 0.18 -10.13
CA VAL A 100 10.19 0.07 -8.69
C VAL A 100 10.46 -1.34 -8.16
N ILE A 101 10.10 -2.39 -8.90
CA ILE A 101 10.23 -3.77 -8.44
C ILE A 101 11.70 -4.16 -8.34
N GLU A 102 12.49 -3.84 -9.36
CA GLU A 102 13.94 -4.06 -9.41
C GLU A 102 14.64 -3.38 -8.24
N ARG A 103 14.30 -2.10 -8.01
CA ARG A 103 14.89 -1.31 -6.93
C ARG A 103 14.54 -1.86 -5.56
N LEU A 104 13.27 -2.20 -5.30
CA LEU A 104 12.84 -2.81 -4.03
C LEU A 104 13.52 -4.18 -3.80
N LEU A 105 13.60 -5.02 -4.82
CA LEU A 105 14.27 -6.32 -4.74
C LEU A 105 15.77 -6.21 -4.46
N SER A 106 16.44 -5.17 -4.98
CA SER A 106 17.89 -4.99 -4.81
C SER A 106 18.32 -4.88 -3.34
N HIS A 107 17.43 -4.43 -2.47
CA HIS A 107 17.67 -4.29 -1.03
C HIS A 107 17.59 -5.61 -0.24
N LYS A 108 17.07 -6.67 -0.85
CA LYS A 108 16.96 -8.03 -0.25
C LYS A 108 16.28 -8.01 1.13
N LYS A 109 15.15 -7.31 1.25
CA LYS A 109 14.36 -7.22 2.48
C LYS A 109 13.07 -8.02 2.37
N ASP A 110 12.64 -8.59 3.48
CA ASP A 110 11.37 -9.29 3.58
C ASP A 110 10.17 -8.34 3.40
N ILE A 111 10.30 -7.10 3.87
CA ILE A 111 9.27 -6.06 3.75
C ILE A 111 9.95 -4.75 3.38
N ILE A 112 9.61 -4.18 2.22
CA ILE A 112 10.15 -2.89 1.78
C ILE A 112 9.13 -2.05 1.01
N SER A 113 9.02 -0.78 1.39
CA SER A 113 8.05 0.17 0.84
C SER A 113 8.71 1.27 0.00
N GLY A 114 8.05 1.67 -1.09
CA GLY A 114 8.25 2.99 -1.69
C GLY A 114 7.52 4.08 -0.90
N VAL A 115 7.87 5.34 -1.15
CA VAL A 115 7.26 6.49 -0.47
C VAL A 115 6.13 7.06 -1.30
N TYR A 116 5.00 7.33 -0.66
CA TYR A 116 3.92 8.11 -1.23
C TYR A 116 3.35 9.03 -0.15
N TYR A 117 2.80 10.15 -0.59
CA TYR A 117 2.49 11.28 0.29
C TYR A 117 0.99 11.50 0.39
N LYS A 118 0.58 12.13 1.48
CA LYS A 118 -0.81 12.56 1.70
C LYS A 118 -0.83 14.01 2.18
N LYS A 119 -1.83 14.74 1.70
CA LYS A 119 -2.21 16.04 2.26
C LYS A 119 -3.00 15.84 3.56
N ILE A 120 -2.53 16.44 4.65
CA ILE A 120 -3.22 16.51 5.93
C ILE A 120 -3.57 17.96 6.27
N TYR A 121 -4.68 18.12 6.99
CA TYR A 121 -5.14 19.41 7.49
C TYR A 121 -4.92 19.44 8.99
N ILE A 122 -4.27 20.49 9.48
CA ILE A 122 -3.88 20.66 10.88
C ILE A 122 -4.44 21.99 11.36
N THR A 123 -5.13 21.99 12.49
CA THR A 123 -5.63 23.23 13.11
C THR A 123 -4.77 23.57 14.31
N VAL A 124 -4.16 24.76 14.31
CA VAL A 124 -3.36 25.29 15.42
C VAL A 124 -3.87 26.68 15.77
N LYS A 125 -4.35 26.88 17.01
CA LYS A 125 -4.91 28.15 17.50
C LYS A 125 -5.94 28.74 16.53
N ASP A 126 -6.93 27.93 16.15
CA ASP A 126 -8.03 28.27 15.23
C ASP A 126 -7.61 28.68 13.81
N LYS A 127 -6.36 28.38 13.41
CA LYS A 127 -5.88 28.53 12.03
C LYS A 127 -5.67 27.16 11.40
N GLU A 128 -6.21 26.99 10.20
CA GLU A 128 -6.03 25.78 9.40
C GLU A 128 -4.76 25.86 8.55
N TYR A 129 -3.98 24.79 8.61
CA TYR A 129 -2.76 24.59 7.85
C TYR A 129 -2.88 23.32 7.03
N THR A 130 -2.32 23.36 5.83
CA THR A 130 -2.11 22.17 5.02
C THR A 130 -0.67 21.71 5.18
N LYS A 131 -0.46 20.41 5.39
CA LYS A 131 0.87 19.79 5.34
C LYS A 131 0.85 18.59 4.40
N ILE A 132 1.91 18.40 3.63
CA ILE A 132 2.16 17.15 2.89
C ILE A 132 3.07 16.29 3.75
N VAL A 133 2.68 15.04 3.98
CA VAL A 133 3.42 14.11 4.84
C VAL A 133 3.64 12.78 4.13
N PRO A 134 4.81 12.13 4.31
CA PRO A 134 5.02 10.78 3.82
C PRO A 134 4.15 9.81 4.62
N LEU A 135 3.60 8.77 3.98
CA LEU A 135 2.89 7.70 4.68
C LEU A 135 3.86 6.67 5.25
N LEU A 136 4.80 7.16 6.07
CA LEU A 136 5.84 6.44 6.76
C LEU A 136 5.98 6.98 8.18
N TRP A 137 6.10 6.10 9.17
CA TRP A 137 6.27 6.51 10.56
C TRP A 137 7.31 5.66 11.31
N LYS A 138 7.88 6.29 12.33
CA LYS A 138 8.60 5.63 13.41
C LYS A 138 7.81 5.75 14.71
N ILE A 139 8.03 4.80 15.60
CA ILE A 139 7.45 4.79 16.94
C ILE A 139 8.59 5.01 17.93
N THR A 140 8.71 6.23 18.45
CA THR A 140 9.66 6.57 19.51
C THR A 140 9.22 5.99 20.87
N LYS A 141 10.10 6.04 21.88
CA LYS A 141 9.72 5.64 23.25
C LYS A 141 8.58 6.53 23.80
N GLU A 142 8.66 7.83 23.56
CA GLU A 142 7.64 8.80 23.95
C GLU A 142 6.31 8.57 23.22
N ASP A 143 6.38 8.21 21.93
CA ASP A 143 5.19 7.85 21.13
C ASP A 143 4.44 6.66 21.73
N LYS A 144 5.14 5.66 22.29
CA LYS A 144 4.49 4.50 22.94
C LYS A 144 3.68 4.91 24.16
N GLU A 145 4.21 5.84 24.96
CA GLU A 145 3.54 6.35 26.16
C GLU A 145 2.30 7.18 25.78
N LYS A 146 2.39 7.97 24.70
CA LYS A 146 1.32 8.86 24.24
C LYS A 146 0.37 8.21 23.21
N LYS A 147 0.63 6.96 22.80
CA LYS A 147 -0.05 6.27 21.69
C LYS A 147 -0.04 7.08 20.38
N LEU A 148 1.07 7.76 20.12
CA LEU A 148 1.28 8.57 18.92
C LEU A 148 2.14 7.84 17.88
N MET A 149 2.26 8.42 16.70
CA MET A 149 3.20 7.99 15.65
C MET A 149 3.82 9.24 15.04
N THR A 150 5.13 9.23 14.86
CA THR A 150 5.86 10.37 14.29
C THR A 150 6.17 10.09 12.83
N TYR A 151 5.80 11.02 11.95
CA TYR A 151 6.16 10.96 10.53
C TYR A 151 7.67 10.98 10.37
N ILE A 152 8.20 10.24 9.39
CA ILE A 152 9.60 10.36 8.99
C ILE A 152 9.90 11.80 8.58
N THR A 153 11.04 12.32 9.03
CA THR A 153 11.51 13.68 8.76
C THR A 153 12.12 13.81 7.36
N ASP A 154 12.18 15.03 6.81
CA ASP A 154 12.78 15.29 5.49
C ASP A 154 14.27 14.94 5.44
N GLU A 155 14.98 15.03 6.57
CA GLU A 155 16.38 14.62 6.72
C GLU A 155 16.51 13.10 6.59
N GLU A 156 15.68 12.33 7.29
CA GLU A 156 15.68 10.87 7.21
C GLU A 156 15.33 10.35 5.80
N LEU A 157 14.53 11.13 5.05
CA LEU A 157 14.22 10.85 3.64
C LEU A 157 15.39 11.05 2.68
N GLN A 158 16.53 11.61 3.12
CA GLN A 158 17.74 11.73 2.27
C GLN A 158 18.57 10.44 2.22
N THR A 159 18.17 9.39 2.93
CA THR A 159 18.86 8.09 2.95
C THR A 159 18.40 7.19 1.79
N SER A 160 19.20 6.18 1.43
CA SER A 160 18.85 5.18 0.40
C SER A 160 18.09 3.96 0.93
N LEU A 161 18.10 3.77 2.26
CA LEU A 161 17.40 2.69 2.93
C LEU A 161 17.18 3.07 4.39
N LEU A 162 15.94 3.01 4.84
CA LEU A 162 15.54 3.37 6.21
C LEU A 162 14.71 2.26 6.83
N ASN A 163 15.00 1.92 8.09
CA ASN A 163 14.10 1.08 8.89
C ASN A 163 13.00 1.96 9.50
N ILE A 164 11.77 1.48 9.40
CA ILE A 164 10.56 2.16 9.86
C ILE A 164 9.69 1.19 10.67
N ASP A 165 8.73 1.71 11.41
CA ASP A 165 7.80 0.92 12.23
C ASP A 165 6.42 0.80 11.58
N MET A 166 6.08 1.70 10.66
CA MET A 166 4.77 1.76 10.02
C MET A 166 4.88 2.32 8.60
N CYS A 167 4.11 1.74 7.69
CA CYS A 167 3.87 2.27 6.36
C CYS A 167 2.45 1.89 5.91
N GLY A 168 1.95 2.57 4.89
CA GLY A 168 0.76 2.10 4.18
C GLY A 168 1.08 0.90 3.28
N LEU A 169 0.04 0.32 2.66
CA LEU A 169 0.15 -0.85 1.78
C LEU A 169 0.09 -0.49 0.29
N GLY A 170 0.24 0.78 -0.04
CA GLY A 170 0.02 1.33 -1.39
C GLY A 170 1.20 1.15 -2.33
N CYS A 171 2.42 0.94 -1.83
CA CYS A 171 3.58 0.52 -2.60
C CYS A 171 4.51 -0.26 -1.66
N LEU A 172 4.19 -1.54 -1.46
CA LEU A 172 4.85 -2.40 -0.48
C LEU A 172 5.15 -3.78 -1.07
N LEU A 173 6.42 -4.14 -1.14
CA LEU A 173 6.87 -5.47 -1.50
C LEU A 173 6.99 -6.34 -0.25
N ILE A 174 6.28 -7.46 -0.25
CA ILE A 174 6.14 -8.36 0.90
C ILE A 174 6.57 -9.76 0.48
N HIS A 175 7.62 -10.27 1.09
CA HIS A 175 8.12 -11.62 0.85
C HIS A 175 7.15 -12.67 1.40
N ARG A 176 7.13 -13.83 0.75
CA ARG A 176 6.26 -14.95 1.09
C ARG A 176 6.37 -15.39 2.56
N ASN A 177 7.58 -15.41 3.13
CA ASN A 177 7.77 -15.81 4.53
C ASN A 177 7.01 -14.91 5.53
N VAL A 178 6.81 -13.63 5.20
CA VAL A 178 6.01 -12.69 5.99
C VAL A 178 4.55 -13.08 5.86
N LEU A 179 4.09 -13.32 4.63
CA LEU A 179 2.70 -13.69 4.36
C LEU A 179 2.34 -15.03 4.99
N GLU A 180 3.26 -15.98 5.15
CA GLU A 180 3.02 -17.22 5.87
C GLU A 180 2.64 -16.97 7.34
N LYS A 181 3.30 -16.00 8.00
CA LYS A 181 3.11 -15.70 9.42
C LYS A 181 2.09 -14.59 9.70
N VAL A 182 1.91 -13.66 8.76
CA VAL A 182 1.07 -12.47 8.90
C VAL A 182 -0.16 -12.61 8.01
N LYS A 183 -1.33 -12.61 8.66
CA LYS A 183 -2.64 -12.56 8.00
C LYS A 183 -3.16 -11.12 8.07
N PHE A 184 -3.68 -10.59 6.96
CA PHE A 184 -4.30 -9.27 6.97
C PHE A 184 -5.54 -9.29 7.88
N ARG A 185 -5.58 -8.36 8.83
CA ARG A 185 -6.70 -8.21 9.78
C ARG A 185 -6.86 -6.77 10.20
N TYR A 186 -7.95 -6.49 10.89
CA TYR A 186 -8.12 -5.29 11.67
C TYR A 186 -8.94 -5.61 12.93
N GLU A 187 -8.89 -4.73 13.92
CA GLU A 187 -9.75 -4.83 15.10
C GLU A 187 -10.94 -3.89 14.95
N LYS A 188 -12.15 -4.45 15.04
CA LYS A 188 -13.40 -3.72 14.77
C LYS A 188 -13.61 -2.52 15.70
N GLN A 189 -13.16 -2.65 16.95
CA GLN A 189 -13.29 -1.64 17.99
C GLN A 189 -12.25 -0.51 17.85
N GLU A 190 -11.20 -0.72 17.07
CA GLU A 190 -10.14 0.25 16.85
C GLU A 190 -10.41 1.06 15.58
N LYS A 191 -9.98 2.32 15.55
CA LYS A 191 -10.14 3.20 14.37
C LYS A 191 -9.13 2.89 13.26
N SER A 192 -8.04 2.19 13.58
CA SER A 192 -6.98 1.87 12.63
C SER A 192 -7.45 0.96 11.49
N PHE A 193 -6.79 1.12 10.34
CA PHE A 193 -6.96 0.28 9.17
C PHE A 193 -5.96 -0.88 9.19
N ASP A 194 -6.04 -1.70 8.16
CA ASP A 194 -5.32 -2.96 8.02
C ASP A 194 -3.82 -2.81 7.86
N ASP A 195 -3.36 -1.70 7.28
CA ASP A 195 -1.95 -1.31 7.21
C ASP A 195 -1.27 -1.28 8.60
N THR A 196 -1.96 -0.70 9.57
CA THR A 196 -1.52 -0.57 10.95
C THR A 196 -1.33 -1.94 11.59
N TRP A 197 -2.30 -2.82 11.36
CA TRP A 197 -2.28 -4.18 11.92
C TRP A 197 -1.27 -5.06 11.22
N PHE A 198 -1.10 -4.93 9.91
CA PHE A 198 -0.07 -5.63 9.16
C PHE A 198 1.33 -5.31 9.71
N CYS A 199 1.66 -4.02 9.89
CA CYS A 199 2.97 -3.63 10.39
C CYS A 199 3.20 -4.11 11.83
N LYS A 200 2.19 -3.97 12.71
CA LYS A 200 2.25 -4.47 14.09
C LYS A 200 2.47 -5.99 14.15
N ASP A 201 1.75 -6.74 13.32
CA ASP A 201 1.85 -8.20 13.28
C ASP A 201 3.17 -8.67 12.67
N ALA A 202 3.69 -7.95 11.67
CA ALA A 202 5.02 -8.21 11.11
C ALA A 202 6.11 -8.02 12.18
N ILE A 203 6.09 -6.90 12.91
CA ILE A 203 7.03 -6.63 14.00
C ILE A 203 6.89 -7.67 15.12
N LYS A 204 5.66 -8.04 15.50
CA LYS A 204 5.39 -9.11 16.49
C LYS A 204 5.97 -10.46 16.07
N ASN A 205 6.07 -10.72 14.76
CA ASN A 205 6.70 -11.91 14.19
C ASN A 205 8.21 -11.72 13.91
N ASN A 206 8.84 -10.71 14.51
CA ASN A 206 10.26 -10.38 14.40
C ASN A 206 10.72 -9.97 12.99
N PHE A 207 9.81 -9.53 12.12
CA PHE A 207 10.18 -8.91 10.85
C PHE A 207 10.50 -7.43 11.03
N LYS A 208 11.43 -6.93 10.22
CA LYS A 208 11.75 -5.50 10.12
C LYS A 208 11.11 -4.95 8.85
N ILE A 209 10.59 -3.73 8.95
CA ILE A 209 10.00 -3.00 7.82
C ILE A 209 11.01 -1.97 7.35
N TYR A 210 11.21 -1.91 6.04
CA TYR A 210 12.12 -0.95 5.43
C TYR A 210 11.39 -0.07 4.42
N THR A 211 12.00 1.04 4.10
CA THR A 211 11.63 1.86 2.94
C THR A 211 12.88 2.27 2.20
N ASP A 212 12.76 2.42 0.89
CA ASP A 212 13.72 3.15 0.07
C ASP A 212 13.14 4.56 -0.17
N PRO A 213 13.62 5.60 0.56
CA PRO A 213 13.10 6.95 0.44
C PRO A 213 13.27 7.58 -0.96
N THR A 214 14.18 7.03 -1.76
CA THR A 214 14.44 7.51 -3.12
C THR A 214 13.41 6.99 -4.12
N LEU A 215 12.56 6.03 -3.73
CA LEU A 215 11.44 5.51 -4.52
C LEU A 215 10.15 6.29 -4.22
N LYS A 216 10.01 7.48 -4.82
CA LYS A 216 8.82 8.32 -4.67
C LYS A 216 7.74 7.95 -5.69
N CYS A 217 6.54 7.64 -5.21
CA CYS A 217 5.36 7.35 -6.01
C CYS A 217 4.40 8.55 -6.00
N LYS A 218 3.66 8.75 -7.08
CA LYS A 218 2.51 9.67 -7.09
C LYS A 218 1.33 9.00 -6.40
N HIS A 219 0.49 9.76 -5.73
CA HIS A 219 -0.71 9.25 -5.06
C HIS A 219 -1.94 9.96 -5.63
N LEU A 220 -2.67 9.35 -6.55
CA LEU A 220 -3.82 9.94 -7.22
C LEU A 220 -5.04 9.98 -6.28
N THR A 221 -5.08 10.93 -5.36
CA THR A 221 -6.27 11.15 -4.53
C THR A 221 -7.25 12.07 -5.25
N GLU A 222 -8.51 11.66 -5.35
CA GLU A 222 -9.59 12.48 -5.90
C GLU A 222 -9.65 13.85 -5.19
N GLY A 223 -9.60 14.95 -5.96
CA GLY A 223 -9.64 16.31 -5.43
C GLY A 223 -8.31 16.91 -4.94
N MET A 224 -7.15 16.27 -5.11
CA MET A 224 -5.83 16.91 -4.86
C MET A 224 -5.19 17.42 -6.17
N ASP A 225 -4.82 18.70 -6.16
CA ASP A 225 -3.90 19.29 -7.14
C ASP A 225 -2.45 18.94 -6.75
N TRP A 226 -1.76 18.21 -7.62
CA TRP A 226 -0.37 17.76 -7.43
C TRP A 226 0.66 18.78 -7.93
N ASN A 227 0.25 19.97 -8.36
CA ASN A 227 1.13 21.08 -8.75
C ASN A 227 1.66 21.90 -7.56
N ILE A 228 1.48 21.44 -6.33
CA ILE A 228 2.11 22.07 -5.17
C ILE A 228 3.62 21.79 -5.26
N LYS A 229 4.40 22.82 -5.59
CA LYS A 229 5.87 22.77 -5.63
C LYS A 229 6.39 22.17 -4.32
N GLN A 230 7.17 21.10 -4.43
CA GLN A 230 7.96 20.51 -3.34
C GLN A 230 8.94 21.55 -2.79
#